data_AF-A0A0S9DP52-F1
#
_entry.id   AF-A0A0S9DP52-F1
#
_cell.length_a   1.000
_cell.length_b   1.000
_cell.length_c   1.000
_cell.angle_alpha   90.00
_cell.angle_beta   90.00
_cell.angle_gamma   90.00
#
_symmetry.space_group_name_H-M   'P 1'
#
loop_
_entity.id
_entity.type
_entity.pdbx_description
1 polymer ?
#
loop_
_entity_poly.entity_id
_entity_poly.type
_entity_poly.pdbx_seq_one_letter_code
_entity_poly.pdbx_strand_id
1 'polypeptide(L)'
;MPTTAPAATENPEPDVPNQTTITITVNGTPVTGVLQNNAASASLLAQLPLELSFADYGGQEKIAGIPMPLALDGMPPGGSAKPGTIGYYAPDQAIVLYYGSVGYYDGIIPLGTFDDVATVRDSPAFVGTVTAGGAE
;
A
#
# COMPACT_ATOMS: atom_id res chain seq x y z
N MET A 1 32.49 -11.16 -40.54
CA MET A 1 33.05 -12.04 -39.49
C MET A 1 32.66 -11.45 -38.15
N PRO A 2 31.98 -12.18 -37.26
CA PRO A 2 31.54 -11.64 -35.97
C PRO A 2 32.71 -11.63 -34.98
N THR A 3 32.99 -10.48 -34.38
CA THR A 3 33.93 -10.35 -33.26
C THR A 3 33.10 -10.18 -31.99
N THR A 4 33.07 -11.26 -31.21
CA THR A 4 33.16 -11.33 -29.74
C THR A 4 32.49 -10.20 -28.93
N ALA A 5 31.35 -10.53 -28.32
CA ALA A 5 30.80 -9.83 -27.17
C ALA A 5 31.73 -10.02 -25.95
N PRO A 6 32.06 -8.96 -25.18
CA PRO A 6 32.54 -9.15 -23.83
C PRO A 6 31.36 -9.55 -22.95
N ALA A 7 31.55 -10.63 -22.20
CA ALA A 7 30.70 -11.00 -21.08
C ALA A 7 30.57 -9.80 -20.14
N ALA A 8 29.38 -9.20 -20.09
CA ALA A 8 29.01 -8.32 -19.01
C ALA A 8 28.83 -9.21 -17.78
N THR A 9 29.68 -8.98 -16.78
CA THR A 9 29.55 -9.48 -15.43
C THR A 9 28.10 -9.36 -14.97
N GLU A 10 27.39 -10.49 -14.93
CA GLU A 10 26.13 -10.67 -14.21
C GLU A 10 26.46 -10.55 -12.71
N ASN A 11 26.61 -9.32 -12.24
CA ASN A 11 26.35 -9.02 -10.86
C ASN A 11 24.82 -8.86 -10.81
N PRO A 12 24.04 -9.72 -10.12
CA PRO A 12 22.66 -9.38 -9.85
C PRO A 12 22.73 -8.10 -9.00
N GLU A 13 22.52 -6.95 -9.65
CA GLU A 13 21.96 -5.79 -8.97
C GLU A 13 20.79 -6.38 -8.17
N PRO A 14 20.75 -6.23 -6.83
CA PRO A 14 19.64 -6.81 -6.10
C PRO A 14 18.39 -6.26 -6.78
N ASP A 15 17.53 -7.16 -7.24
CA ASP A 15 16.17 -6.86 -7.65
C ASP A 15 15.53 -6.15 -6.45
N VAL A 16 15.78 -4.85 -6.28
CA VAL A 16 15.06 -4.01 -5.33
C VAL A 16 13.69 -4.02 -5.95
N PRO A 17 12.73 -4.77 -5.41
CA PRO A 17 11.46 -4.85 -6.06
C PRO A 17 10.93 -3.41 -6.00
N ASN A 18 10.64 -2.83 -7.16
CA ASN A 18 10.12 -1.45 -7.25
C ASN A 18 8.76 -1.31 -6.52
N GLN A 19 8.27 -2.40 -5.94
CA GLN A 19 7.08 -2.52 -5.15
C GLN A 19 7.36 -3.47 -3.98
N THR A 20 6.82 -3.16 -2.80
CA THR A 20 6.91 -4.02 -1.63
C THR A 20 5.56 -4.65 -1.37
N THR A 21 5.53 -5.97 -1.32
CA THR A 21 4.32 -6.70 -0.93
C THR A 21 4.06 -6.46 0.56
N ILE A 22 2.80 -6.31 0.93
CA ILE A 22 2.33 -6.27 2.32
C ILE A 22 1.18 -7.26 2.47
N THR A 23 0.99 -7.77 3.68
CA THR A 23 -0.15 -8.61 4.01
C THR A 23 -1.02 -7.85 5.00
N ILE A 24 -2.30 -7.72 4.68
CA ILE A 24 -3.31 -7.08 5.51
C ILE A 24 -4.28 -8.16 5.97
N THR A 25 -4.30 -8.46 7.26
CA THR A 25 -5.27 -9.42 7.80
C THR A 25 -6.63 -8.76 7.98
N VAL A 26 -7.64 -9.19 7.24
CA VAL A 26 -9.01 -8.68 7.29
C VAL A 26 -9.92 -9.75 7.89
N ASN A 27 -10.33 -9.59 9.16
CA ASN A 27 -11.18 -10.57 9.85
C ASN A 27 -10.63 -12.02 9.79
N GLY A 28 -9.30 -12.17 9.91
CA GLY A 28 -8.60 -13.44 9.78
C GLY A 28 -8.27 -13.87 8.35
N THR A 29 -8.78 -13.18 7.33
CA THR A 29 -8.43 -13.42 5.92
C THR A 29 -7.20 -12.61 5.54
N PRO A 30 -6.08 -13.24 5.13
CA PRO A 30 -4.94 -12.49 4.63
C PRO A 30 -5.24 -11.92 3.24
N VAL A 31 -5.14 -10.60 3.11
CA VAL A 31 -5.26 -9.88 1.85
C VAL A 31 -3.89 -9.37 1.43
N THR A 32 -3.46 -9.76 0.24
CA THR A 32 -2.17 -9.30 -0.31
C THR A 32 -2.33 -7.90 -0.89
N GLY A 33 -1.49 -6.99 -0.41
CA GLY A 33 -1.29 -5.64 -0.92
C GLY A 33 0.10 -5.50 -1.53
N VAL A 34 0.26 -4.51 -2.39
CA VAL A 34 1.49 -4.18 -3.08
C VAL A 34 1.65 -2.67 -3.02
N LEU A 35 2.66 -2.20 -2.30
CA LEU A 35 3.02 -0.80 -2.15
C LEU A 35 4.06 -0.42 -3.20
N GLN A 36 3.95 0.76 -3.80
CA GLN A 36 4.98 1.27 -4.71
C GLN A 36 6.20 1.77 -3.91
N ASN A 37 7.38 1.73 -4.53
CA ASN A 37 8.59 2.29 -3.93
C ASN A 37 8.51 3.83 -3.85
N ASN A 38 8.15 4.35 -2.68
CA ASN A 38 7.99 5.77 -2.44
C ASN A 38 8.19 6.11 -0.95
N ALA A 39 8.40 7.39 -0.63
CA ALA A 39 8.72 7.81 0.74
C ALA A 39 7.65 7.41 1.77
N ALA A 40 6.37 7.43 1.38
CA ALA A 40 5.27 7.11 2.26
C ALA A 40 5.17 5.59 2.51
N SER A 41 5.29 4.78 1.46
CA SER A 41 5.38 3.32 1.56
C SER A 41 6.58 2.88 2.40
N ALA A 42 7.75 3.48 2.18
CA ALA A 42 8.95 3.18 2.98
C ALA A 42 8.73 3.52 4.47
N SER A 43 8.07 4.64 4.75
CA SER A 43 7.70 5.03 6.12
C SER A 43 6.68 4.09 6.74
N LEU A 44 5.73 3.60 5.95
CA LEU A 44 4.72 2.65 6.42
C LEU A 44 5.39 1.33 6.77
N LEU A 45 6.23 0.80 5.87
CA LEU A 45 7.01 -0.42 6.06
C LEU A 45 7.89 -0.36 7.31
N ALA A 46 8.52 0.79 7.57
CA ALA A 46 9.35 0.99 8.76
C ALA A 46 8.57 0.93 10.09
N GLN A 47 7.25 1.09 10.06
CA GLN A 47 6.39 0.98 11.24
C GLN A 47 5.81 -0.44 11.42
N LEU A 48 5.88 -1.30 10.41
CA LEU A 48 5.28 -2.64 10.47
C LEU A 48 6.04 -3.56 11.45
N PRO A 49 5.34 -4.53 12.08
CA PRO A 49 3.91 -4.80 11.98
C PRO A 49 3.05 -3.80 12.77
N LEU A 50 1.93 -3.36 12.17
CA LEU A 50 0.96 -2.47 12.80
C LEU A 50 -0.42 -3.14 12.87
N GLU A 51 -1.07 -3.02 14.02
CA GLU A 51 -2.47 -3.38 14.18
C GLU A 51 -3.33 -2.13 14.02
N LEU A 52 -4.18 -2.12 12.99
CA LEU A 52 -4.97 -0.97 12.58
C LEU A 52 -6.46 -1.30 12.61
N SER A 53 -7.28 -0.37 13.10
CA SER A 53 -8.73 -0.52 13.14
C SER A 53 -9.35 0.11 11.88
N PHE A 54 -9.72 -0.73 10.92
CA PHE A 54 -10.38 -0.32 9.69
C PHE A 54 -11.88 -0.15 9.91
N ALA A 55 -12.36 1.07 9.70
CA ALA A 55 -13.78 1.41 9.75
C ALA A 55 -14.31 1.73 8.35
N ASP A 56 -15.59 1.43 8.11
CA ASP A 56 -16.25 1.84 6.88
C ASP A 56 -16.48 3.35 6.86
N TYR A 57 -16.09 3.99 5.76
CA TYR A 57 -16.34 5.40 5.54
C TYR A 57 -17.04 5.60 4.20
N GLY A 58 -18.23 6.20 4.26
CA GLY A 58 -18.99 6.58 3.07
C GLY A 58 -19.40 5.43 2.13
N GLY A 59 -19.35 4.17 2.57
CA GLY A 59 -19.73 3.02 1.73
C GLY A 59 -18.85 2.81 0.49
N GLN A 60 -17.63 3.34 0.48
CA GLN A 60 -16.69 3.25 -0.65
C GLN A 60 -15.23 2.98 -0.24
N GLU A 61 -14.89 3.24 1.01
CA GLU A 61 -13.52 3.15 1.51
C GLU A 61 -13.48 2.66 2.95
N LYS A 62 -12.39 1.97 3.31
CA LYS A 62 -12.09 1.61 4.70
C LYS A 62 -10.93 2.44 5.19
N ILE A 63 -11.11 3.19 6.27
CA ILE A 63 -10.08 4.06 6.85
C ILE A 63 -9.60 3.51 8.18
N ALA A 64 -8.29 3.58 8.43
CA ALA A 64 -7.67 3.21 9.70
C ALA A 64 -6.55 4.19 10.07
N GLY A 65 -6.67 4.82 11.24
CA GLY A 65 -5.64 5.73 11.76
C GLY A 65 -4.36 4.97 12.09
N ILE A 66 -3.21 5.51 11.68
CA ILE A 66 -1.88 4.97 12.03
C ILE A 66 -1.27 5.78 13.17
N PRO A 67 -0.40 5.18 14.02
CA PRO A 67 0.15 5.85 15.19
C PRO A 67 1.11 7.00 14.83
N MET A 68 1.82 6.90 13.72
CA MET A 68 2.82 7.90 13.30
C MET A 68 2.61 8.30 11.82
N PRO A 69 2.71 9.59 11.48
CA PRO A 69 2.49 10.04 10.11
C PRO A 69 3.57 9.48 9.16
N LEU A 70 3.17 9.24 7.92
CA LEU A 70 4.08 8.81 6.86
C LEU A 70 4.89 9.99 6.31
N ALA A 71 6.12 9.74 5.86
CA ALA A 71 6.88 10.74 5.11
C ALA A 71 6.25 10.92 3.72
N LEU A 72 5.76 12.11 3.44
CA LEU A 72 5.16 12.48 2.15
C LEU A 72 6.15 13.23 1.24
N ASP A 73 7.45 13.03 1.45
CA ASP A 73 8.47 13.71 0.67
C ASP A 73 8.37 13.31 -0.81
N GLY A 74 8.27 14.31 -1.68
CA GLY A 74 8.07 14.10 -3.12
C GLY A 74 6.69 13.57 -3.54
N MET A 75 5.72 13.49 -2.61
CA MET A 75 4.36 13.07 -2.93
C MET A 75 3.53 14.19 -3.57
N PRO A 76 2.59 13.85 -4.47
CA PRO A 76 1.61 14.82 -4.92
C PRO A 76 0.74 15.27 -3.73
N PRO A 77 0.20 16.50 -3.75
CA PRO A 77 -0.68 16.97 -2.67
C PRO A 77 -1.98 16.18 -2.56
N GLY A 78 -2.35 15.44 -3.62
CA GLY A 78 -3.55 14.62 -3.65
C GLY A 78 -3.57 13.70 -4.87
N GLY A 79 -4.61 12.89 -4.96
CA GLY A 79 -4.71 11.80 -5.92
C GLY A 79 -6.12 11.26 -6.02
N SER A 80 -6.32 10.38 -6.99
CA SER A 80 -7.57 9.63 -7.17
C SER A 80 -7.33 8.16 -6.84
N ALA A 81 -8.36 7.48 -6.34
CA ALA A 81 -8.27 6.07 -5.99
C ALA A 81 -9.32 5.24 -6.74
N LYS A 82 -8.93 4.06 -7.20
CA LYS A 82 -9.82 3.07 -7.82
C LYS A 82 -10.08 1.93 -6.84
N PRO A 83 -11.12 1.11 -7.05
CA PRO A 83 -11.29 -0.12 -6.28
C PRO A 83 -10.01 -0.97 -6.34
N GLY A 84 -9.53 -1.40 -5.16
CA GLY A 84 -8.24 -2.08 -5.01
C GLY A 84 -7.06 -1.15 -4.81
N THR A 85 -7.28 0.15 -4.53
CA THR A 85 -6.18 1.09 -4.24
C THR A 85 -5.94 1.19 -2.74
N ILE A 86 -4.68 1.15 -2.33
CA ILE A 86 -4.22 1.51 -0.99
C ILE A 86 -3.78 2.95 -1.05
N GLY A 87 -4.47 3.84 -0.33
CA GLY A 87 -4.07 5.21 -0.16
C GLY A 87 -3.71 5.52 1.28
N TYR A 88 -3.09 6.67 1.46
CA TYR A 88 -2.90 7.31 2.74
C TYR A 88 -3.59 8.67 2.70
N TYR A 89 -4.42 8.91 3.70
CA TYR A 89 -5.11 10.17 3.89
C TYR A 89 -4.32 11.01 4.88
N ALA A 90 -3.59 11.99 4.33
CA ALA A 90 -2.70 12.87 5.09
C ALA A 90 -3.38 13.67 6.22
N PRO A 91 -4.58 14.28 6.05
CA PRO A 91 -5.16 15.13 7.08
C PRO A 91 -5.63 14.35 8.33
N ASP A 92 -6.10 13.11 8.18
CA ASP A 92 -6.48 12.24 9.31
C ASP A 92 -5.38 11.24 9.71
N GLN A 93 -4.22 11.29 9.04
CA GLN A 93 -3.11 10.38 9.30
C GLN A 93 -3.56 8.90 9.29
N ALA A 94 -4.23 8.51 8.22
CA ALA A 94 -4.91 7.22 8.15
C ALA A 94 -4.65 6.49 6.83
N ILE A 95 -4.52 5.16 6.88
CA ILE A 95 -4.51 4.32 5.69
C ILE A 95 -5.94 4.13 5.22
N VAL A 96 -6.13 4.22 3.91
CA VAL A 96 -7.43 4.07 3.27
C VAL A 96 -7.36 2.95 2.24
N LEU A 97 -8.24 1.95 2.38
CA LEU A 97 -8.43 0.88 1.41
C LEU A 97 -9.68 1.19 0.60
N TYR A 98 -9.48 1.59 -0.65
CA TYR A 98 -10.56 1.94 -1.55
C TYR A 98 -11.13 0.68 -2.20
N TYR A 99 -12.40 0.41 -1.95
CA TYR A 99 -13.15 -0.64 -2.64
C TYR A 99 -14.21 -0.08 -3.60
N GLY A 100 -14.39 1.25 -3.60
CA GLY A 100 -15.08 2.03 -4.60
C GLY A 100 -14.11 2.90 -5.42
N SER A 101 -14.65 3.57 -6.43
CA SER A 101 -13.91 4.57 -7.22
C SER A 101 -14.10 5.94 -6.61
N VAL A 102 -13.00 6.62 -6.27
CA VAL A 102 -12.98 7.97 -5.72
C VAL A 102 -12.23 8.90 -6.67
N GLY A 103 -12.81 10.09 -6.88
CA GLY A 103 -12.22 11.14 -7.69
C GLY A 103 -10.94 11.71 -7.09
N TYR A 104 -10.35 12.68 -7.77
CA TYR A 104 -9.18 13.38 -7.22
C TYR A 104 -9.56 14.16 -5.95
N TYR A 105 -8.80 13.98 -4.87
CA TYR A 105 -8.96 14.73 -3.64
C TYR A 105 -7.59 15.10 -3.04
N ASP A 106 -7.51 16.31 -2.47
CA ASP A 106 -6.33 16.82 -1.79
C ASP A 106 -6.12 16.08 -0.47
N GLY A 107 -4.96 15.46 -0.29
CA GLY A 107 -4.62 14.63 0.86
C GLY A 107 -4.74 13.12 0.62
N ILE A 108 -5.31 12.66 -0.51
CA ILE A 108 -5.28 11.24 -0.90
C ILE A 108 -3.96 10.94 -1.59
N ILE A 109 -3.10 10.19 -0.92
CA ILE A 109 -1.80 9.77 -1.43
C ILE A 109 -1.89 8.28 -1.82
N PRO A 110 -1.97 7.91 -3.11
CA PRO A 110 -1.99 6.52 -3.52
C PRO A 110 -0.63 5.89 -3.20
N LEU A 111 -0.62 4.92 -2.29
CA LEU A 111 0.58 4.18 -1.90
C LEU A 111 0.79 2.94 -2.77
N GLY A 112 -0.29 2.31 -3.22
CA GLY A 112 -0.24 1.03 -3.91
C GLY A 112 -1.62 0.44 -4.21
N THR A 113 -1.68 -0.88 -4.37
CA THR A 113 -2.90 -1.63 -4.69
C THR A 113 -3.01 -2.91 -3.89
N PHE A 114 -4.21 -3.46 -3.75
CA PHE A 114 -4.48 -4.75 -3.12
C PHE A 114 -5.44 -5.56 -3.97
N ASP A 115 -5.33 -6.89 -3.90
CA ASP A 115 -6.05 -7.79 -4.81
C ASP A 115 -7.49 -8.08 -4.34
N ASP A 116 -7.66 -8.39 -3.05
CA ASP A 116 -8.95 -8.86 -2.53
C ASP A 116 -9.92 -7.72 -2.13
N VAL A 117 -10.39 -7.00 -3.15
CA VAL A 117 -11.36 -5.90 -3.00
C VAL A 117 -12.69 -6.38 -2.43
N ALA A 118 -13.11 -7.58 -2.80
CA ALA A 118 -14.37 -8.16 -2.35
C ALA A 118 -14.36 -8.42 -0.85
N THR A 119 -13.28 -9.00 -0.31
CA THR A 119 -13.12 -9.23 1.13
C THR A 119 -13.15 -7.92 1.90
N VAL A 120 -12.43 -6.89 1.45
CA VAL A 120 -12.43 -5.58 2.13
C VAL A 120 -13.80 -4.91 2.07
N ARG A 121 -14.51 -5.01 0.93
CA ARG A 121 -15.86 -4.45 0.75
C ARG A 121 -16.91 -5.14 1.62
N ASP A 122 -16.92 -6.46 1.61
CA ASP A 122 -17.91 -7.27 2.34
C ASP A 122 -17.64 -7.27 3.86
N SER A 123 -16.39 -7.01 4.23
CA SER A 123 -16.02 -6.90 5.63
C SER A 123 -16.64 -5.64 6.28
N PRO A 124 -17.23 -5.75 7.48
CA PRO A 124 -17.66 -4.61 8.28
C PRO A 124 -16.44 -3.83 8.83
N ALA A 125 -16.58 -3.07 9.91
CA ALA A 125 -15.40 -2.59 10.62
C ALA A 125 -14.62 -3.79 11.19
N PHE A 126 -13.31 -3.82 10.98
CA PHE A 126 -12.45 -4.90 11.44
C PHE A 126 -11.12 -4.35 11.95
N VAL A 127 -10.51 -5.06 12.89
CA VAL A 127 -9.12 -4.82 13.27
C VAL A 127 -8.26 -5.71 12.39
N GLY A 128 -7.32 -5.10 11.68
CA GLY A 128 -6.43 -5.79 10.77
C GLY A 128 -4.98 -5.51 11.06
N THR A 129 -4.17 -6.55 11.04
CA THR A 129 -2.72 -6.44 11.16
C THR A 129 -2.13 -6.26 9.78
N VAL A 130 -1.33 -5.22 9.60
CA VAL A 130 -0.53 -4.98 8.40
C VAL A 130 0.89 -5.43 8.71
N THR A 131 1.42 -6.34 7.90
CA THR A 131 2.79 -6.84 7.98
C THR A 131 3.49 -6.68 6.65
N ALA A 132 4.81 -6.45 6.67
CA ALA A 132 5.59 -6.44 5.44
C ALA A 132 5.59 -7.87 4.87
N GLY A 133 5.28 -7.99 3.58
CA GLY A 133 5.42 -9.22 2.82
C GLY A 133 6.90 -9.44 2.55
N GLY A 134 7.58 -10.09 3.49
CA GLY A 134 8.90 -10.65 3.24
C GLY A 134 8.77 -11.87 2.34
N ALA A 135 9.55 -11.90 1.26
CA ALA A 135 9.92 -13.15 0.63
C ALA A 135 10.55 -14.04 1.72
N GLU A 136 9.99 -15.23 1.91
CA GLU A 136 10.71 -16.32 2.57
C GLU A 136 12.00 -16.66 1.80
#